data_AF-A0A5C3EGB3-F1
#
_entry.id   AF-A0A5C3EGB3-F1
#
_cell.length_a   1.000
_cell.length_b   1.000
_cell.length_c   1.000
_cell.angle_alpha   90.00
_cell.angle_beta   90.00
_cell.angle_gamma   90.00
#
_symmetry.space_group_name_H-M   'P 1'
#
loop_
_entity.id
_entity.type
_entity.pdbx_description
1 polymer ?
#
loop_
_entity_poly.entity_id
_entity_poly.type
_entity_poly.pdbx_seq_one_letter_code
_entity_poly.pdbx_strand_id
1 'polypeptide(L)'
;MSNSAVDPRRPCQVATKPQPESAEQAHRTVDATAAPKKHAMTSTWRRKHPKDWSFSERALVSLGLVPKLFTEADKSRPPVFAKDAPVPVYPLWKMHFFVAPKALAPLMLHASFAYLTGIQLGRAWVAPLYIVYFVIIGTRYVSWCNGTAAELGTFDGQAQRDAVPDVDTTRVMLELLSVALVRTGVAVPYLYDPLAPIFDIKTLLLLPINVFCYAVALDFYFYWYHRLMHEVNFLWPFHRKHHTTKHPTAAFGAFASHEQEFFDILVIPILAWLTWPIDFATWWVTMCYIVYVEAVGHSGIRAYFQVPTTWPLRYLGVELCVEDHDIHHRHGWKKSGNYGKQTRLWDALFGTMLPRIEGTLRNIDWDRS
;
A
#
# COMPACT_ATOMS: atom_id res chain seq x y z
N MET A 1 33.34 -32.09 57.65
CA MET A 1 32.68 -33.38 57.92
C MET A 1 31.31 -33.12 58.54
N SER A 2 30.23 -33.22 57.75
CA SER A 2 28.98 -33.92 58.08
C SER A 2 27.96 -33.60 56.99
N ASN A 3 27.79 -34.53 56.06
CA ASN A 3 26.70 -34.54 55.09
C ASN A 3 25.40 -34.87 55.81
N SER A 4 24.34 -34.07 55.63
CA SER A 4 22.96 -34.52 55.83
C SER A 4 22.30 -34.70 54.48
N ALA A 5 22.05 -35.97 54.12
CA ALA A 5 21.38 -36.38 52.90
C ALA A 5 19.89 -35.97 52.93
N VAL A 6 19.39 -35.49 51.79
CA VAL A 6 17.97 -35.18 51.56
C VAL A 6 17.32 -36.37 50.85
N ASP A 7 16.23 -36.86 51.44
CA ASP A 7 15.38 -37.96 50.98
C ASP A 7 14.57 -37.58 49.71
N PRO A 8 14.64 -38.33 48.60
CA PRO A 8 14.02 -37.97 47.33
C PRO A 8 12.59 -38.51 47.11
N ARG A 9 11.79 -38.80 48.15
CA ARG A 9 10.43 -39.36 47.98
C ARG A 9 9.29 -38.60 48.68
N ARG A 10 9.16 -37.29 48.39
CA ARG A 10 7.89 -36.56 48.63
C ARG A 10 7.38 -35.87 47.36
N PRO A 11 6.17 -36.18 46.86
CA PRO A 11 5.56 -35.45 45.76
C PRO A 11 5.13 -34.05 46.22
N CYS A 12 5.59 -33.04 45.49
CA CYS A 12 5.26 -31.64 45.67
C CYS A 12 3.78 -31.42 45.33
N GLN A 13 2.93 -31.17 46.32
CA GLN A 13 1.54 -30.76 46.13
C GLN A 13 1.52 -29.34 45.55
N VAL A 14 1.31 -29.23 44.24
CA VAL A 14 1.03 -27.96 43.56
C VAL A 14 -0.42 -27.60 43.85
N ALA A 15 -0.63 -26.52 44.60
CA ALA A 15 -1.95 -25.96 44.85
C ALA A 15 -2.58 -25.48 43.54
N THR A 16 -3.57 -26.22 43.06
CA THR A 16 -4.43 -25.87 41.93
C THR A 16 -5.39 -24.76 42.35
N LYS A 17 -5.23 -23.57 41.75
CA LYS A 17 -6.26 -22.52 41.79
C LYS A 17 -7.50 -23.00 41.00
N PRO A 18 -8.73 -22.81 41.51
CA PRO A 18 -9.92 -23.20 40.77
C PRO A 18 -10.11 -22.34 39.52
N GLN A 19 -10.39 -23.01 38.39
CA GLN A 19 -10.89 -22.38 37.18
C GLN A 19 -12.30 -21.81 37.44
N PRO A 20 -12.60 -20.57 37.04
CA PRO A 20 -13.99 -20.15 36.94
C PRO A 20 -14.61 -20.72 35.66
N GLU A 21 -15.71 -21.44 35.86
CA GLU A 21 -16.64 -21.95 34.85
C GLU A 21 -17.22 -20.81 33.99
N SER A 22 -17.44 -21.16 32.71
CA SER A 22 -18.37 -20.55 31.74
C SER A 22 -18.77 -19.07 31.96
N ALA A 23 -18.02 -18.15 31.35
CA ALA A 23 -18.53 -16.83 31.03
C ALA A 23 -19.42 -16.93 29.77
N GLU A 24 -20.71 -17.04 30.02
CA GLU A 24 -21.82 -16.83 29.09
C GLU A 24 -21.54 -15.60 28.19
N GLN A 25 -21.63 -15.78 26.88
CA GLN A 25 -21.53 -14.71 25.89
C GLN A 25 -22.67 -13.72 26.10
N ALA A 26 -22.44 -12.69 26.91
CA ALA A 26 -23.30 -11.52 26.96
C ALA A 26 -23.21 -10.83 25.60
N HIS A 27 -24.22 -11.04 24.76
CA HIS A 27 -24.54 -10.20 23.62
C HIS A 27 -24.67 -8.75 24.13
N ARG A 28 -23.60 -7.96 23.99
CA ARG A 28 -23.70 -6.51 24.08
C ARG A 28 -24.51 -6.04 22.88
N THR A 29 -25.77 -5.70 23.11
CA THR A 29 -26.51 -4.78 22.27
C THR A 29 -25.69 -3.49 22.17
N VAL A 30 -25.15 -3.23 20.98
CA VAL A 30 -24.51 -1.95 20.67
C VAL A 30 -25.64 -0.94 20.63
N ASP A 31 -25.66 -0.04 21.62
CA ASP A 31 -26.56 1.10 21.65
C ASP A 31 -26.32 1.95 20.38
N ALA A 32 -27.27 1.91 19.44
CA ALA A 32 -27.17 2.55 18.12
C ALA A 32 -27.29 4.09 18.19
N THR A 33 -27.33 4.67 19.38
CA THR A 33 -27.60 6.09 19.65
C THR A 33 -26.37 6.86 20.14
N ALA A 34 -25.26 6.19 20.46
CA ALA A 34 -24.03 6.85 20.86
C ALA A 34 -23.31 7.42 19.63
N ALA A 35 -23.03 8.73 19.65
CA ALA A 35 -22.20 9.36 18.62
C ALA A 35 -20.87 8.60 18.49
N PRO A 36 -20.46 8.21 17.27
CA PRO A 36 -19.29 7.37 17.09
C PRO A 36 -18.04 8.11 17.59
N LYS A 37 -17.22 7.42 18.40
CA LYS A 37 -15.98 7.98 18.93
C LYS A 37 -15.07 8.36 17.76
N LYS A 38 -14.54 9.58 17.79
CA LYS A 38 -13.44 10.04 16.91
C LYS A 38 -12.31 9.00 17.03
N HIS A 39 -11.92 8.36 15.92
CA HIS A 39 -10.94 7.25 15.83
C HIS A 39 -11.44 5.81 16.11
N ALA A 40 -12.74 5.54 16.10
CA ALA A 40 -13.23 4.16 16.11
C ALA A 40 -12.89 3.46 14.77
N MET A 41 -12.18 2.32 14.82
CA MET A 41 -11.90 1.47 13.64
C MET A 41 -13.08 0.55 13.26
N THR A 42 -14.25 0.77 13.87
CA THR A 42 -15.47 0.00 13.60
C THR A 42 -15.97 0.27 12.19
N SER A 43 -16.27 -0.80 11.44
CA SER A 43 -16.81 -0.74 10.08
C SER A 43 -18.10 -1.57 10.00
N THR A 44 -19.25 -0.90 10.05
CA THR A 44 -20.58 -1.49 9.95
C THR A 44 -21.37 -0.96 8.76
N TRP A 45 -20.96 0.15 8.14
CA TRP A 45 -21.71 0.82 7.08
C TRP A 45 -22.01 -0.07 5.88
N ARG A 46 -21.12 -1.01 5.58
CA ARG A 46 -21.35 -1.99 4.50
C ARG A 46 -22.55 -2.90 4.77
N ARG A 47 -22.92 -3.14 6.03
CA ARG A 47 -24.09 -3.95 6.43
C ARG A 47 -25.42 -3.21 6.25
N LYS A 48 -25.39 -1.88 6.09
CA LYS A 48 -26.58 -1.08 5.77
C LYS A 48 -27.09 -1.47 4.38
N HIS A 49 -28.39 -1.30 4.13
CA HIS A 49 -28.93 -1.48 2.79
C HIS A 49 -28.30 -0.44 1.83
N PRO A 50 -27.96 -0.77 0.56
CA PRO A 50 -27.25 0.16 -0.34
C PRO A 50 -27.92 1.52 -0.57
N LYS A 51 -29.26 1.59 -0.39
CA LYS A 51 -30.01 2.84 -0.44
C LYS A 51 -29.68 3.80 0.71
N ASP A 52 -29.22 3.28 1.85
CA ASP A 52 -28.89 4.06 3.05
C ASP A 52 -27.43 4.49 3.07
N TRP A 53 -26.65 4.12 2.04
CA TRP A 53 -25.27 4.55 1.93
C TRP A 53 -25.17 6.06 1.68
N SER A 54 -24.23 6.70 2.38
CA SER A 54 -23.80 8.06 2.11
C SER A 54 -23.20 8.18 0.71
N PHE A 55 -22.98 9.41 0.24
CA PHE A 55 -22.31 9.63 -1.05
C PHE A 55 -20.92 8.96 -1.11
N SER A 56 -20.10 9.13 -0.07
CA SER A 56 -18.75 8.56 -0.01
C SER A 56 -18.78 7.03 0.07
N GLU A 57 -19.68 6.46 0.86
CA GLU A 57 -19.90 5.01 0.93
C GLU A 57 -20.27 4.42 -0.45
N ARG A 58 -21.19 5.07 -1.18
CA ARG A 58 -21.55 4.68 -2.55
C ARG A 58 -20.38 4.81 -3.53
N ALA A 59 -19.65 5.92 -3.47
CA ALA A 59 -18.51 6.19 -4.34
C ALA A 59 -17.38 5.17 -4.14
N LEU A 60 -17.04 4.85 -2.88
CA LEU A 60 -16.02 3.86 -2.55
C LEU A 60 -16.35 2.48 -3.17
N VAL A 61 -17.61 2.07 -3.17
CA VAL A 61 -18.04 0.79 -3.75
C VAL A 61 -18.16 0.86 -5.26
N SER A 62 -18.76 1.92 -5.81
CA SER A 62 -19.00 2.03 -7.26
C SER A 62 -17.71 2.18 -8.07
N LEU A 63 -16.70 2.84 -7.48
CA LEU A 63 -15.36 2.98 -8.06
C LEU A 63 -14.46 1.75 -7.82
N GLY A 64 -14.96 0.72 -7.14
CA GLY A 64 -14.20 -0.49 -6.83
C GLY A 64 -13.07 -0.28 -5.82
N LEU A 65 -13.06 0.84 -5.09
CA LEU A 65 -12.08 1.13 -4.05
C LEU A 65 -12.27 0.20 -2.84
N VAL A 66 -13.52 -0.14 -2.56
CA VAL A 66 -13.90 -1.13 -1.54
C VAL A 66 -14.70 -2.25 -2.21
N PRO A 67 -14.42 -3.54 -1.95
CA PRO A 67 -15.21 -4.64 -2.49
C PRO A 67 -16.69 -4.52 -2.08
N LYS A 68 -17.59 -4.92 -2.98
CA LYS A 68 -19.00 -5.15 -2.62
C LYS A 68 -19.05 -6.23 -1.53
N LEU A 69 -20.00 -6.12 -0.59
CA LEU A 69 -20.16 -7.11 0.47
C LEU A 69 -20.12 -8.53 -0.09
N PHE A 70 -19.27 -9.38 0.50
CA PHE A 70 -19.51 -10.81 0.51
C PHE A 70 -20.83 -11.02 1.25
N THR A 71 -21.93 -11.29 0.55
CA THR A 71 -23.13 -11.78 1.25
C THR A 71 -22.76 -13.13 1.86
N GLU A 72 -23.38 -13.52 2.99
CA GLU A 72 -23.13 -14.87 3.56
C GLU A 72 -23.48 -16.01 2.58
N ALA A 73 -24.24 -15.70 1.53
CA ALA A 73 -24.56 -16.59 0.43
C ALA A 73 -23.50 -16.61 -0.70
N ASP A 74 -22.49 -15.73 -0.66
CA ASP A 74 -21.43 -15.64 -1.66
C ASP A 74 -20.22 -16.50 -1.25
N LYS A 75 -20.02 -17.61 -1.97
CA LYS A 75 -19.05 -18.68 -1.67
C LYS A 75 -17.57 -18.31 -1.91
N SER A 76 -17.11 -17.09 -1.61
CA SER A 76 -15.67 -16.82 -1.72
C SER A 76 -15.15 -15.84 -0.69
N ARG A 77 -15.07 -16.28 0.58
CA ARG A 77 -13.99 -15.73 1.44
C ARG A 77 -12.67 -15.96 0.68
N PRO A 78 -11.76 -14.97 0.64
CA PRO A 78 -10.44 -15.17 0.04
C PRO A 78 -9.81 -16.46 0.56
N PRO A 79 -9.16 -17.26 -0.31
CA PRO A 79 -8.59 -18.52 0.12
C PRO A 79 -7.55 -18.28 1.21
N VAL A 80 -7.57 -19.14 2.23
CA VAL A 80 -6.64 -19.07 3.35
C VAL A 80 -5.68 -20.24 3.24
N PHE A 81 -4.39 -19.93 3.29
CA PHE A 81 -3.31 -20.90 3.15
C PHE A 81 -2.55 -21.07 4.46
N ALA A 82 -1.94 -22.23 4.65
CA ALA A 82 -0.92 -22.40 5.68
C ALA A 82 0.31 -21.54 5.35
N LYS A 83 1.06 -21.11 6.37
CA LYS A 83 2.20 -20.18 6.19
C LYS A 83 3.33 -20.78 5.34
N ASP A 84 3.47 -22.09 5.36
CA ASP A 84 4.42 -22.90 4.59
C ASP A 84 3.85 -23.39 3.25
N ALA A 85 2.62 -23.02 2.90
CA ALA A 85 2.07 -23.34 1.59
C ALA A 85 2.82 -22.53 0.51
N PRO A 86 3.05 -23.09 -0.70
CA PRO A 86 3.74 -22.38 -1.77
C PRO A 86 3.09 -21.02 -2.09
N VAL A 87 3.91 -19.99 -2.25
CA VAL A 87 3.49 -18.61 -2.60
C VAL A 87 3.67 -18.41 -4.11
N PRO A 88 2.59 -18.19 -4.88
CA PRO A 88 2.70 -18.00 -6.33
C PRO A 88 3.50 -16.74 -6.66
N VAL A 89 4.13 -16.72 -7.84
CA VAL A 89 4.83 -15.55 -8.35
C VAL A 89 3.91 -14.75 -9.27
N TYR A 90 3.86 -13.43 -9.11
CA TYR A 90 3.28 -12.58 -10.15
C TYR A 90 4.42 -12.02 -11.01
N PRO A 91 4.61 -12.49 -12.24
CA PRO A 91 5.81 -12.19 -13.01
C PRO A 91 5.88 -10.73 -13.47
N LEU A 92 7.10 -10.18 -13.51
CA LEU A 92 7.38 -8.78 -13.88
C LEU A 92 6.75 -8.36 -15.21
N TRP A 93 6.74 -9.24 -16.21
CA TRP A 93 6.15 -8.91 -17.52
C TRP A 93 4.63 -8.69 -17.43
N LYS A 94 3.90 -9.43 -16.57
CA LYS A 94 2.46 -9.19 -16.33
C LYS A 94 2.26 -7.83 -15.66
N MET A 95 3.14 -7.45 -14.72
CA MET A 95 3.09 -6.14 -14.07
C MET A 95 3.31 -5.01 -15.08
N HIS A 96 4.35 -5.10 -15.92
CA HIS A 96 4.61 -4.11 -16.96
C HIS A 96 3.48 -4.05 -18.00
N PHE A 97 2.94 -5.19 -18.42
CA PHE A 97 1.80 -5.23 -19.34
C PHE A 97 0.53 -4.62 -18.72
N PHE A 98 0.39 -4.73 -17.40
CA PHE A 98 -0.70 -4.09 -16.68
C PHE A 98 -0.48 -2.58 -16.52
N VAL A 99 0.72 -2.09 -16.22
CA VAL A 99 0.97 -0.68 -15.87
C VAL A 99 1.38 0.16 -17.08
N ALA A 100 2.35 -0.29 -17.88
CA ALA A 100 2.98 0.51 -18.93
C ALA A 100 1.98 1.03 -19.98
N PRO A 101 1.04 0.24 -20.53
CA PRO A 101 0.08 0.76 -21.51
C PRO A 101 -0.80 1.87 -20.94
N LYS A 102 -1.18 1.78 -19.65
CA LYS A 102 -1.98 2.79 -18.97
C LYS A 102 -1.16 4.06 -18.72
N ALA A 103 0.11 3.90 -18.32
CA ALA A 103 1.02 5.02 -18.11
C ALA A 103 1.32 5.78 -19.42
N LEU A 104 1.52 5.06 -20.54
CA LEU A 104 1.88 5.64 -21.82
C LEU A 104 0.70 6.20 -22.61
N ALA A 105 -0.51 5.65 -22.47
CA ALA A 105 -1.69 6.07 -23.23
C ALA A 105 -1.98 7.59 -23.23
N PRO A 106 -2.02 8.31 -22.08
CA PRO A 106 -2.30 9.75 -22.10
C PRO A 106 -1.16 10.57 -22.71
N LEU A 107 0.09 10.13 -22.56
CA LEU A 107 1.25 10.76 -23.20
C LEU A 107 1.22 10.56 -24.72
N MET A 108 0.93 9.34 -25.18
CA MET A 108 0.79 9.02 -26.60
C MET A 108 -0.37 9.79 -27.23
N LEU A 109 -1.53 9.83 -26.57
CA LEU A 109 -2.68 10.61 -27.02
C LEU A 109 -2.35 12.10 -27.11
N HIS A 110 -1.69 12.65 -26.09
CA HIS A 110 -1.25 14.04 -26.07
C HIS A 110 -0.27 14.35 -27.22
N ALA A 111 0.78 13.54 -27.37
CA ALA A 111 1.77 13.69 -28.43
C ALA A 111 1.13 13.57 -29.82
N SER A 112 0.23 12.60 -30.00
CA SER A 112 -0.47 12.38 -31.27
C SER A 112 -1.40 13.54 -31.61
N PHE A 113 -2.13 14.07 -30.63
CA PHE A 113 -2.96 15.26 -30.80
C PHE A 113 -2.14 16.46 -31.24
N ALA A 114 -1.03 16.75 -30.55
CA ALA A 114 -0.16 17.87 -30.90
C ALA A 114 0.46 17.70 -32.30
N TYR A 115 0.87 16.47 -32.66
CA TYR A 115 1.43 16.18 -33.98
C TYR A 115 0.39 16.32 -35.11
N LEU A 116 -0.81 15.76 -34.93
CA LEU A 116 -1.85 15.74 -35.97
C LEU A 116 -2.54 17.08 -36.17
N THR A 117 -2.66 17.89 -35.12
CA THR A 117 -3.40 19.17 -35.16
C THR A 117 -2.50 20.40 -35.20
N GLY A 118 -1.24 20.28 -34.80
CA GLY A 118 -0.34 21.41 -34.55
C GLY A 118 -0.69 22.22 -33.28
N ILE A 119 -1.72 21.82 -32.53
CA ILE A 119 -2.18 22.53 -31.32
C ILE A 119 -1.41 22.03 -30.10
N GLN A 120 -0.70 22.95 -29.43
CA GLN A 120 -0.05 22.67 -28.16
C GLN A 120 -1.03 22.91 -27.00
N LEU A 121 -1.20 21.90 -26.13
CA LEU A 121 -2.08 22.04 -24.97
C LEU A 121 -1.40 22.90 -23.90
N GLY A 122 -2.04 24.01 -23.52
CA GLY A 122 -1.60 24.81 -22.39
C GLY A 122 -1.76 24.06 -21.06
N ARG A 123 -1.01 24.50 -20.03
CA ARG A 123 -1.05 23.94 -18.66
C ARG A 123 -2.47 23.84 -18.08
N ALA A 124 -3.34 24.81 -18.39
CA ALA A 124 -4.74 24.84 -17.93
C ALA A 124 -5.59 23.67 -18.46
N TRP A 125 -5.21 23.07 -19.60
CA TRP A 125 -5.86 21.88 -20.16
C TRP A 125 -5.16 20.60 -19.71
N VAL A 126 -3.83 20.60 -19.69
CA VAL A 126 -3.03 19.42 -19.32
C VAL A 126 -3.29 19.01 -17.87
N ALA A 127 -3.32 19.96 -16.93
CA ALA A 127 -3.54 19.65 -15.51
C ALA A 127 -4.85 18.87 -15.26
N PRO A 128 -6.05 19.36 -15.63
CA PRO A 128 -7.28 18.62 -15.38
C PRO A 128 -7.36 17.29 -16.14
N LEU A 129 -6.86 17.22 -17.38
CA LEU A 129 -6.87 15.96 -18.16
C LEU A 129 -6.02 14.88 -17.50
N TYR A 130 -4.81 15.23 -17.07
CA TYR A 130 -3.91 14.29 -16.41
C TYR A 130 -4.41 13.95 -14.99
N ILE A 131 -5.00 14.88 -14.24
CA ILE A 131 -5.65 14.59 -12.95
C ILE A 131 -6.76 13.55 -13.13
N VAL A 132 -7.69 13.79 -14.06
CA VAL A 132 -8.82 12.88 -14.31
C VAL A 132 -8.31 11.49 -14.70
N TYR A 133 -7.32 11.43 -15.60
CA TYR A 133 -6.73 10.16 -15.99
C TYR A 133 -6.01 9.46 -14.83
N PHE A 134 -5.30 10.20 -13.97
CA PHE A 134 -4.62 9.65 -12.79
C PHE A 134 -5.61 9.04 -11.80
N VAL A 135 -6.76 9.68 -11.58
CA VAL A 135 -7.86 9.12 -10.77
C VAL A 135 -8.41 7.83 -11.38
N ILE A 136 -8.60 7.78 -12.70
CA ILE A 136 -9.09 6.58 -13.39
C ILE A 136 -8.11 5.41 -13.25
N ILE A 137 -6.79 5.63 -13.39
CA ILE A 137 -5.83 4.52 -13.23
C ILE A 137 -5.68 4.11 -11.76
N GLY A 138 -5.68 5.05 -10.82
CA GLY A 138 -5.58 4.75 -9.40
C GLY A 138 -6.74 3.90 -8.90
N THR A 139 -7.98 4.28 -9.26
CA THR A 139 -9.18 3.48 -8.96
C THR A 139 -9.10 2.07 -9.56
N ARG A 140 -8.62 1.94 -10.81
CA ARG A 140 -8.41 0.64 -11.45
C ARG A 140 -7.36 -0.22 -10.74
N TYR A 141 -6.28 0.37 -10.22
CA TYR A 141 -5.26 -0.37 -9.47
C TYR A 141 -5.80 -0.89 -8.14
N VAL A 142 -6.52 -0.06 -7.38
CA VAL A 142 -7.16 -0.49 -6.13
C VAL A 142 -8.21 -1.58 -6.41
N SER A 143 -9.06 -1.40 -7.42
CA SER A 143 -10.06 -2.39 -7.80
C SER A 143 -9.43 -3.71 -8.25
N TRP A 144 -8.34 -3.65 -9.01
CA TRP A 144 -7.58 -4.84 -9.40
C TRP A 144 -6.97 -5.53 -8.17
N CYS A 145 -6.36 -4.79 -7.24
CA CYS A 145 -5.83 -5.35 -5.99
C CYS A 145 -6.92 -6.08 -5.19
N ASN A 146 -8.12 -5.49 -5.10
CA ASN A 146 -9.27 -6.09 -4.43
C ASN A 146 -9.70 -7.42 -5.07
N GLY A 147 -9.75 -7.48 -6.41
CA GLY A 147 -10.07 -8.71 -7.13
C GLY A 147 -8.99 -9.78 -6.98
N THR A 148 -7.72 -9.40 -7.13
CA THR A 148 -6.58 -10.33 -6.99
C THR A 148 -6.43 -10.85 -5.56
N ALA A 149 -6.69 -10.03 -4.54
CA ALA A 149 -6.72 -10.48 -3.15
C ALA A 149 -7.84 -11.50 -2.88
N ALA A 150 -8.99 -11.35 -3.54
CA ALA A 150 -10.08 -12.32 -3.45
C ALA A 150 -9.74 -13.65 -4.13
N GLU A 151 -8.98 -13.62 -5.23
CA GLU A 151 -8.57 -14.82 -5.97
C GLU A 151 -7.39 -15.56 -5.31
N LEU A 152 -6.33 -14.83 -4.95
CA LEU A 152 -5.07 -15.41 -4.46
C LEU A 152 -5.00 -15.49 -2.93
N GLY A 153 -5.96 -14.91 -2.23
CA GLY A 153 -5.88 -14.76 -0.79
C GLY A 153 -4.92 -13.64 -0.38
N THR A 154 -4.67 -13.55 0.92
CA THR A 154 -3.78 -12.54 1.50
C THR A 154 -2.78 -13.18 2.46
N PHE A 155 -1.60 -12.58 2.62
CA PHE A 155 -0.63 -12.98 3.64
C PHE A 155 -1.29 -12.93 5.02
N ASP A 156 -0.89 -13.81 5.93
CA ASP A 156 -1.51 -13.95 7.25
C ASP A 156 -3.04 -14.09 7.20
N GLY A 157 -3.56 -14.79 6.16
CA GLY A 157 -5.00 -14.83 5.82
C GLY A 157 -5.95 -15.40 6.88
N GLN A 158 -5.42 -15.91 8.00
CA GLN A 158 -6.21 -16.26 9.19
C GLN A 158 -6.73 -15.00 9.91
N ALA A 159 -6.02 -13.88 9.80
CA ALA A 159 -6.45 -12.59 10.31
C ALA A 159 -7.35 -11.88 9.29
N GLN A 160 -8.40 -11.24 9.79
CA GLN A 160 -9.29 -10.44 8.95
C GLN A 160 -8.58 -9.15 8.51
N ARG A 161 -8.68 -8.82 7.21
CA ARG A 161 -8.22 -7.52 6.70
C ARG A 161 -9.04 -6.36 7.24
N ASP A 162 -8.38 -5.24 7.48
CA ASP A 162 -9.00 -4.01 7.96
C ASP A 162 -10.04 -3.50 6.95
N ALA A 163 -11.08 -2.87 7.48
CA ALA A 163 -12.18 -2.32 6.70
C ALA A 163 -12.34 -0.82 6.97
N VAL A 164 -12.72 -0.06 5.94
CA VAL A 164 -12.89 1.40 6.04
C VAL A 164 -13.84 1.73 7.19
N PRO A 165 -13.38 2.47 8.23
CA PRO A 165 -14.21 2.76 9.39
C PRO A 165 -15.41 3.64 9.06
N ASP A 166 -16.50 3.49 9.83
CA ASP A 166 -17.76 4.22 9.62
C ASP A 166 -17.57 5.74 9.62
N VAL A 167 -16.62 6.24 10.43
CA VAL A 167 -16.32 7.68 10.59
C VAL A 167 -15.35 8.23 9.54
N ASP A 168 -14.70 7.38 8.75
CA ASP A 168 -13.59 7.74 7.87
C ASP A 168 -13.87 7.54 6.37
N THR A 169 -15.09 7.16 5.98
CA THR A 169 -15.46 6.90 4.56
C THR A 169 -15.19 8.07 3.64
N THR A 170 -15.63 9.28 4.02
CA THR A 170 -15.36 10.51 3.26
C THR A 170 -13.88 10.84 3.25
N ARG A 171 -13.19 10.63 4.38
CA ARG A 171 -11.77 10.94 4.51
C ARG A 171 -10.92 10.07 3.60
N VAL A 172 -11.13 8.75 3.61
CA VAL A 172 -10.43 7.80 2.71
C VAL A 172 -10.64 8.18 1.25
N MET A 173 -11.88 8.53 0.86
CA MET A 173 -12.17 8.98 -0.50
C MET A 173 -11.38 10.26 -0.86
N LEU A 174 -11.34 11.25 0.04
CA LEU A 174 -10.62 12.50 -0.18
C LEU A 174 -9.10 12.31 -0.21
N GLU A 175 -8.54 11.49 0.67
CA GLU A 175 -7.10 11.15 0.72
C GLU A 175 -6.66 10.41 -0.56
N LEU A 176 -7.52 9.55 -1.14
CA LEU A 176 -7.22 8.94 -2.45
C LEU A 176 -7.26 9.95 -3.60
N LEU A 177 -8.17 10.93 -3.55
CA LEU A 177 -8.27 11.98 -4.55
C LEU A 177 -7.13 13.01 -4.44
N SER A 178 -6.68 13.33 -3.22
CA SER A 178 -5.63 14.32 -2.96
C SER A 178 -4.31 13.92 -3.63
N VAL A 179 -3.97 12.62 -3.66
CA VAL A 179 -2.79 12.10 -4.35
C VAL A 179 -2.77 12.54 -5.82
N ALA A 180 -3.89 12.37 -6.53
CA ALA A 180 -4.02 12.75 -7.93
C ALA A 180 -3.94 14.26 -8.12
N LEU A 181 -4.67 15.01 -7.28
CA LEU A 181 -4.77 16.46 -7.35
C LEU A 181 -3.44 17.15 -7.06
N VAL A 182 -2.77 16.78 -5.97
CA VAL A 182 -1.55 17.44 -5.52
C VAL A 182 -0.36 17.05 -6.40
N ARG A 183 -0.13 15.75 -6.66
CA ARG A 183 1.01 15.32 -7.49
C ARG A 183 0.95 15.97 -8.88
N THR A 184 -0.20 15.91 -9.54
CA THR A 184 -0.36 16.46 -10.89
C THR A 184 -0.49 17.98 -10.88
N GLY A 185 -1.21 18.55 -9.90
CA GLY A 185 -1.40 19.99 -9.76
C GLY A 185 -0.10 20.74 -9.48
N VAL A 186 0.86 20.09 -8.83
CA VAL A 186 2.22 20.62 -8.65
C VAL A 186 3.12 20.27 -9.83
N ALA A 187 3.09 19.04 -10.36
CA ALA A 187 4.02 18.69 -11.44
C ALA A 187 3.77 19.43 -12.75
N VAL A 188 2.51 19.66 -13.15
CA VAL A 188 2.22 20.29 -14.46
C VAL A 188 2.76 21.72 -14.56
N PRO A 189 2.57 22.62 -13.58
CA PRO A 189 3.14 23.97 -13.65
C PRO A 189 4.68 24.00 -13.71
N TYR A 190 5.37 23.01 -13.14
CA TYR A 190 6.82 23.02 -12.97
C TYR A 190 7.58 22.18 -14.01
N LEU A 191 7.02 21.03 -14.41
CA LEU A 191 7.69 20.07 -15.28
C LEU A 191 7.18 20.13 -16.72
N TYR A 192 5.93 20.54 -16.94
CA TYR A 192 5.35 20.57 -18.28
C TYR A 192 5.63 21.91 -18.99
N ASP A 193 6.33 21.82 -20.12
CA ASP A 193 6.55 22.90 -21.08
C ASP A 193 5.73 22.63 -22.36
N PRO A 194 4.71 23.46 -22.66
CA PRO A 194 3.90 23.31 -23.88
C PRO A 194 4.67 23.45 -25.18
N LEU A 195 5.88 24.01 -25.16
CA LEU A 195 6.71 24.18 -26.36
C LEU A 195 7.69 23.01 -26.55
N ALA A 196 7.88 22.19 -25.53
CA ALA A 196 8.73 21.01 -25.60
C ALA A 196 7.93 19.80 -26.12
N PRO A 197 8.57 18.90 -26.90
CA PRO A 197 7.94 17.65 -27.27
C PRO A 197 7.68 16.78 -26.04
N ILE A 198 6.55 16.05 -26.03
CA ILE A 198 6.22 15.10 -24.94
C ILE A 198 7.24 13.97 -24.85
N PHE A 199 7.72 13.50 -26.00
CA PHE A 199 8.77 12.50 -26.10
C PHE A 199 9.92 13.06 -26.92
N ASP A 200 11.12 13.00 -26.37
CA ASP A 200 12.35 13.09 -27.13
C ASP A 200 13.12 11.76 -27.07
N ILE A 201 14.15 11.62 -27.91
CA ILE A 201 14.97 10.40 -27.98
C ILE A 201 15.63 10.10 -26.63
N LYS A 202 16.07 11.13 -25.89
CA LYS A 202 16.72 10.96 -24.60
C LYS A 202 15.73 10.45 -23.55
N THR A 203 14.53 11.00 -23.49
CA THR A 203 13.43 10.52 -22.64
C THR A 203 13.15 9.05 -22.91
N LEU A 204 13.00 8.65 -24.18
CA LEU A 204 12.69 7.26 -24.53
C LEU A 204 13.82 6.29 -24.16
N LEU A 205 15.08 6.63 -24.49
CA LEU A 205 16.22 5.76 -24.23
C LEU A 205 16.55 5.64 -22.74
N LEU A 206 16.39 6.73 -21.98
CA LEU A 206 16.72 6.77 -20.56
C LEU A 206 15.52 6.46 -19.64
N LEU A 207 14.31 6.26 -20.19
CA LEU A 207 13.10 6.06 -19.38
C LEU A 207 13.29 4.98 -18.29
N PRO A 208 13.77 3.76 -18.58
CA PRO A 208 13.91 2.74 -17.54
C PRO A 208 14.95 3.11 -16.47
N ILE A 209 16.05 3.76 -16.89
CA ILE A 209 17.14 4.18 -15.99
C ILE A 209 16.67 5.31 -15.09
N ASN A 210 15.99 6.31 -15.64
CA ASN A 210 15.47 7.44 -14.88
C ASN A 210 14.36 7.00 -13.91
N VAL A 211 13.46 6.10 -14.34
CA VAL A 211 12.44 5.51 -13.46
C VAL A 211 13.10 4.76 -12.30
N PHE A 212 14.14 3.95 -12.57
CA PHE A 212 14.90 3.24 -11.54
C PHE A 212 15.58 4.19 -10.56
N CYS A 213 16.39 5.13 -11.06
CA CYS A 213 17.14 6.07 -10.23
C CYS A 213 16.22 6.95 -9.39
N TYR A 214 15.13 7.46 -9.99
CA TYR A 214 14.14 8.25 -9.26
C TYR A 214 13.44 7.41 -8.18
N ALA A 215 13.05 6.17 -8.48
CA ALA A 215 12.41 5.29 -7.49
C ALA A 215 13.34 5.00 -6.30
N VAL A 216 14.63 4.77 -6.55
CA VAL A 216 15.63 4.56 -5.48
C VAL A 216 15.85 5.84 -4.66
N ALA A 217 15.93 7.01 -5.31
CA ALA A 217 16.06 8.30 -4.63
C ALA A 217 14.83 8.64 -3.79
N LEU A 218 13.63 8.43 -4.33
CA LEU A 218 12.37 8.56 -3.59
C LEU A 218 12.34 7.65 -2.37
N ASP A 219 12.78 6.40 -2.53
CA ASP A 219 12.80 5.44 -1.43
C ASP A 219 13.79 5.82 -0.33
N PHE A 220 14.90 6.50 -0.66
CA PHE A 220 15.85 6.98 0.34
C PHE A 220 15.22 8.00 1.30
N TYR A 221 14.55 9.01 0.73
CA TYR A 221 13.87 10.03 1.53
C TYR A 221 12.69 9.44 2.29
N PHE A 222 11.93 8.55 1.64
CA PHE A 222 10.85 7.84 2.30
C PHE A 222 11.35 6.99 3.47
N TYR A 223 12.42 6.20 3.29
CA TYR A 223 13.03 5.35 4.30
C TYR A 223 13.35 6.13 5.58
N TRP A 224 14.08 7.25 5.46
CA TRP A 224 14.50 8.04 6.61
C TRP A 224 13.32 8.69 7.31
N TYR A 225 12.43 9.30 6.53
CA TYR A 225 11.21 9.89 7.05
C TYR A 225 10.38 8.86 7.84
N HIS A 226 10.16 7.69 7.25
CA HIS A 226 9.38 6.61 7.83
C HIS A 226 10.06 6.04 9.07
N ARG A 227 11.35 5.71 9.02
CA ARG A 227 12.12 5.26 10.18
C ARG A 227 12.07 6.26 11.33
N LEU A 228 12.24 7.56 11.07
CA LEU A 228 12.17 8.59 12.10
C LEU A 228 10.79 8.63 12.78
N MET A 229 9.71 8.42 12.03
CA MET A 229 8.37 8.31 12.60
C MET A 229 8.19 7.10 13.52
N HIS A 230 8.94 6.02 13.30
CA HIS A 230 8.93 4.84 14.16
C HIS A 230 9.88 4.92 15.35
N GLU A 231 11.01 5.61 15.22
CA GLU A 231 12.05 5.62 16.26
C GLU A 231 11.92 6.82 17.21
N VAL A 232 11.36 7.94 16.73
CA VAL A 232 11.30 9.18 17.49
C VAL A 232 9.91 9.39 18.09
N ASN A 233 9.83 9.39 19.43
CA ASN A 233 8.57 9.48 20.18
C ASN A 233 7.67 10.66 19.77
N PHE A 234 8.24 11.83 19.47
CA PHE A 234 7.45 13.00 19.09
C PHE A 234 6.91 12.93 17.66
N LEU A 235 7.50 12.09 16.79
CA LEU A 235 7.08 11.93 15.39
C LEU A 235 6.03 10.83 15.23
N TRP A 236 6.02 9.82 16.11
CA TRP A 236 5.03 8.73 16.08
C TRP A 236 3.56 9.17 16.00
N PRO A 237 3.10 10.24 16.68
CA PRO A 237 1.73 10.70 16.56
C PRO A 237 1.27 11.03 15.12
N PHE A 238 2.19 11.38 14.23
CA PHE A 238 1.89 11.65 12.82
C PHE A 238 1.73 10.36 12.01
N HIS A 239 2.29 9.24 12.47
CA HIS A 239 2.25 7.96 11.76
C HIS A 239 1.33 6.91 12.38
N ARG A 240 1.00 7.06 13.68
CA ARG A 240 0.15 6.11 14.42
C ARG A 240 -1.19 5.84 13.76
N LYS A 241 -1.79 6.82 13.05
CA LYS A 241 -3.09 6.67 12.35
C LYS A 241 -2.95 5.71 11.19
N HIS A 242 -1.84 5.77 10.46
CA HIS A 242 -1.56 4.81 9.41
C HIS A 242 -1.46 3.39 9.99
N HIS A 243 -0.80 3.24 11.13
CA HIS A 243 -0.68 1.94 11.82
C HIS A 243 -1.88 1.49 12.66
N THR A 244 -3.01 2.22 12.64
CA THR A 244 -4.26 1.65 13.18
C THR A 244 -4.79 0.53 12.28
N THR A 245 -4.35 0.47 11.02
CA THR A 245 -4.53 -0.70 10.16
C THR A 245 -3.34 -1.66 10.34
N LYS A 246 -3.62 -2.87 10.81
CA LYS A 246 -2.64 -3.95 11.02
C LYS A 246 -2.55 -4.89 9.83
N HIS A 247 -3.66 -5.03 9.12
CA HIS A 247 -3.82 -5.85 7.94
C HIS A 247 -4.53 -5.00 6.89
N PRO A 248 -3.86 -3.97 6.34
CA PRO A 248 -4.49 -3.02 5.43
C PRO A 248 -5.02 -3.69 4.15
N THR A 249 -5.84 -2.94 3.44
CA THR A 249 -6.25 -3.20 2.05
C THR A 249 -5.75 -2.05 1.18
N ALA A 250 -5.77 -2.21 -0.15
CA ALA A 250 -5.29 -1.18 -1.07
C ALA A 250 -5.99 0.19 -0.89
N ALA A 251 -7.23 0.22 -0.40
CA ALA A 251 -7.95 1.46 -0.08
C ALA A 251 -7.29 2.30 1.03
N PHE A 252 -6.51 1.68 1.89
CA PHE A 252 -5.82 2.33 3.00
C PHE A 252 -4.44 2.88 2.63
N GLY A 253 -4.01 2.77 1.37
CA GLY A 253 -2.69 3.26 0.95
C GLY A 253 -2.47 4.75 1.23
N ALA A 254 -3.53 5.56 1.21
CA ALA A 254 -3.49 6.99 1.55
C ALA A 254 -3.99 7.31 2.97
N PHE A 255 -4.38 6.30 3.76
CA PHE A 255 -4.96 6.52 5.07
C PHE A 255 -3.91 6.91 6.10
N ALA A 256 -3.81 8.21 6.36
CA ALA A 256 -2.71 8.79 7.12
C ALA A 256 -3.16 10.01 7.94
N SER A 257 -2.26 10.60 8.74
CA SER A 257 -2.46 11.97 9.25
C SER A 257 -2.27 13.00 8.13
N HIS A 258 -2.71 14.24 8.33
CA HIS A 258 -2.52 15.29 7.30
C HIS A 258 -1.03 15.60 7.09
N GLU A 259 -0.26 15.58 8.18
CA GLU A 259 1.18 15.78 8.17
C GLU A 259 1.85 14.66 7.36
N GLN A 260 1.43 13.40 7.59
CA GLN A 260 1.97 12.29 6.84
C GLN A 260 1.61 12.36 5.36
N GLU A 261 0.35 12.66 5.05
CA GLU A 261 -0.13 12.84 3.69
C GLU A 261 0.65 13.92 2.93
N PHE A 262 0.93 15.06 3.58
CA PHE A 262 1.70 16.15 2.98
C PHE A 262 3.13 15.71 2.61
N PHE A 263 3.81 14.97 3.48
CA PHE A 263 5.16 14.49 3.19
C PHE A 263 5.19 13.41 2.10
N ASP A 264 4.27 12.43 2.17
CA ASP A 264 4.20 11.30 1.22
C ASP A 264 3.83 11.77 -0.19
N ILE A 265 2.93 12.75 -0.32
CA ILE A 265 2.40 13.20 -1.60
C ILE A 265 3.27 14.29 -2.23
N LEU A 266 3.90 15.16 -1.43
CA LEU A 266 4.59 16.35 -1.93
C LEU A 266 6.08 16.39 -1.59
N VAL A 267 6.44 16.39 -0.30
CA VAL A 267 7.83 16.68 0.13
C VAL A 267 8.80 15.62 -0.41
N ILE A 268 8.49 14.34 -0.21
CA ILE A 268 9.37 13.24 -0.59
C ILE A 268 9.58 13.17 -2.11
N PRO A 269 8.52 13.22 -2.95
CA PRO A 269 8.70 13.31 -4.41
C PRO A 269 9.51 14.51 -4.89
N ILE A 270 9.39 15.68 -4.23
CA ILE A 270 10.19 16.86 -4.55
C ILE A 270 11.67 16.64 -4.21
N LEU A 271 11.98 16.11 -3.03
CA LEU A 271 13.36 15.82 -2.64
C LEU A 271 14.01 14.79 -3.59
N ALA A 272 13.24 13.77 -4.00
CA ALA A 272 13.67 12.80 -5.01
C ALA A 272 13.97 13.48 -6.35
N TRP A 273 13.10 14.40 -6.80
CA TRP A 273 13.31 15.15 -8.04
C TRP A 273 14.51 16.09 -7.97
N LEU A 274 14.74 16.76 -6.83
CA LEU A 274 15.93 17.60 -6.62
C LEU A 274 17.24 16.78 -6.64
N THR A 275 17.17 15.50 -6.29
CA THR A 275 18.32 14.57 -6.31
C THR A 275 18.54 13.97 -7.70
N TRP A 276 17.46 13.57 -8.37
CA TRP A 276 17.48 13.00 -9.71
C TRP A 276 16.40 13.65 -10.58
N PRO A 277 16.72 14.79 -11.22
CA PRO A 277 15.75 15.50 -12.03
C PRO A 277 15.30 14.67 -13.24
N ILE A 278 13.99 14.59 -13.43
CA ILE A 278 13.35 13.89 -14.55
C ILE A 278 12.38 14.82 -15.28
N ASP A 279 12.20 14.59 -16.58
CA ASP A 279 11.24 15.30 -17.42
C ASP A 279 9.78 14.92 -17.11
N PHE A 280 8.83 15.66 -17.69
CA PHE A 280 7.39 15.45 -17.44
C PHE A 280 6.88 14.05 -17.81
N ALA A 281 7.31 13.49 -18.96
CA ALA A 281 6.85 12.19 -19.41
C ALA A 281 7.40 11.07 -18.51
N THR A 282 8.69 11.14 -18.17
CA THR A 282 9.35 10.24 -17.21
C THR A 282 8.71 10.34 -15.84
N TRP A 283 8.44 11.56 -15.34
CA TRP A 283 7.73 11.78 -14.08
C TRP A 283 6.35 11.12 -14.10
N TRP A 284 5.56 11.35 -15.16
CA TRP A 284 4.22 10.78 -15.28
C TRP A 284 4.24 9.25 -15.24
N VAL A 285 5.11 8.62 -16.04
CA VAL A 285 5.28 7.17 -16.03
C VAL A 285 5.70 6.68 -14.65
N THR A 286 6.67 7.35 -14.03
CA THR A 286 7.17 7.00 -12.70
C THR A 286 6.06 7.05 -11.64
N MET A 287 5.24 8.11 -11.64
CA MET A 287 4.12 8.24 -10.70
C MET A 287 3.04 7.16 -10.92
N CYS A 288 2.78 6.78 -12.17
CA CYS A 288 1.86 5.67 -12.48
C CYS A 288 2.36 4.33 -11.93
N TYR A 289 3.67 4.08 -11.94
CA TYR A 289 4.26 2.90 -11.33
C TYR A 289 4.29 2.98 -9.81
N ILE A 290 4.64 4.13 -9.23
CA ILE A 290 4.68 4.33 -7.78
C ILE A 290 3.29 4.09 -7.18
N VAL A 291 2.23 4.67 -7.75
CA VAL A 291 0.86 4.48 -7.22
C VAL A 291 0.39 3.03 -7.37
N TYR A 292 0.84 2.31 -8.41
CA TYR A 292 0.61 0.87 -8.52
C TYR A 292 1.30 0.09 -7.39
N VAL A 293 2.58 0.38 -7.14
CA VAL A 293 3.38 -0.26 -6.07
C VAL A 293 2.80 0.06 -4.69
N GLU A 294 2.39 1.30 -4.45
CA GLU A 294 1.74 1.74 -3.20
C GLU A 294 0.42 0.98 -2.98
N ALA A 295 -0.43 0.84 -4.00
CA ALA A 295 -1.68 0.09 -3.90
C ALA A 295 -1.43 -1.41 -3.63
N VAL A 296 -0.46 -2.00 -4.34
CA VAL A 296 -0.07 -3.41 -4.19
C VAL A 296 0.52 -3.68 -2.81
N GLY A 297 1.40 -2.82 -2.31
CA GLY A 297 2.01 -2.96 -0.98
C GLY A 297 1.01 -2.97 0.17
N HIS A 298 -0.09 -2.21 0.06
CA HIS A 298 -1.16 -2.19 1.08
C HIS A 298 -2.24 -3.26 0.86
N SER A 299 -2.20 -4.01 -0.24
CA SER A 299 -3.25 -4.98 -0.58
C SER A 299 -3.21 -6.25 0.27
N GLY A 300 -2.02 -6.61 0.78
CA GLY A 300 -1.77 -7.87 1.46
C GLY A 300 -1.86 -9.11 0.57
N ILE A 301 -2.00 -8.98 -0.76
CA ILE A 301 -2.17 -10.12 -1.70
C ILE A 301 -1.07 -11.17 -1.46
N ARG A 302 -1.48 -12.44 -1.36
CA ARG A 302 -0.57 -13.58 -1.15
C ARG A 302 0.10 -14.04 -2.44
N ALA A 303 0.96 -13.20 -2.99
CA ALA A 303 1.84 -13.58 -4.08
C ALA A 303 3.16 -12.83 -3.99
N TYR A 304 4.19 -13.39 -4.62
CA TYR A 304 5.47 -12.73 -4.76
C TYR A 304 5.39 -11.66 -5.86
N PHE A 305 4.99 -10.46 -5.45
CA PHE A 305 5.02 -9.25 -6.26
C PHE A 305 6.33 -8.51 -6.04
N GLN A 306 7.22 -8.50 -7.03
CA GLN A 306 8.38 -7.61 -7.05
C GLN A 306 7.95 -6.17 -7.35
N VAL A 307 8.78 -5.19 -6.97
CA VAL A 307 8.63 -3.81 -7.43
C VAL A 307 9.20 -3.68 -8.86
N PRO A 308 8.37 -3.39 -9.87
CA PRO A 308 8.80 -3.42 -11.27
C PRO A 308 9.78 -2.28 -11.64
N THR A 309 9.82 -1.19 -10.88
CA THR A 309 10.75 -0.06 -11.13
C THR A 309 12.15 -0.31 -10.58
N THR A 310 12.28 -1.17 -9.57
CA THR A 310 13.53 -1.47 -8.85
C THR A 310 13.91 -2.95 -8.93
N TRP A 311 13.30 -3.70 -9.85
CA TRP A 311 13.46 -5.15 -10.01
C TRP A 311 14.90 -5.67 -10.08
N PRO A 312 15.92 -4.94 -10.61
CA PRO A 312 17.29 -5.44 -10.64
C PRO A 312 17.86 -5.68 -9.22
N LEU A 313 17.33 -5.01 -8.20
CA LEU A 313 17.75 -5.16 -6.81
C LEU A 313 17.50 -6.56 -6.25
N ARG A 314 16.69 -7.39 -6.93
CA ARG A 314 16.51 -8.81 -6.59
C ARG A 314 17.82 -9.61 -6.64
N TYR A 315 18.74 -9.23 -7.52
CA TYR A 315 20.04 -9.90 -7.64
C TYR A 315 20.97 -9.59 -6.47
N LEU A 316 20.63 -8.55 -5.69
CA LEU A 316 21.32 -8.19 -4.46
C LEU A 316 20.56 -8.69 -3.20
N GLY A 317 19.40 -9.33 -3.37
CA GLY A 317 18.55 -9.79 -2.26
C GLY A 317 17.89 -8.66 -1.46
N VAL A 318 17.76 -7.47 -2.07
CA VAL A 318 17.19 -6.27 -1.44
C VAL A 318 15.97 -5.73 -2.21
N GLU A 319 15.32 -6.59 -2.98
CA GLU A 319 14.02 -6.30 -3.57
C GLU A 319 12.94 -6.24 -2.50
N LEU A 320 11.98 -5.32 -2.69
CA LEU A 320 10.76 -5.27 -1.88
C LEU A 320 9.69 -6.14 -2.51
N CYS A 321 8.87 -6.79 -1.67
CA CYS A 321 7.64 -7.44 -2.08
C CYS A 321 6.46 -7.08 -1.16
N VAL A 322 5.25 -7.50 -1.53
CA VAL A 322 4.01 -7.18 -0.79
C VAL A 322 4.08 -7.58 0.68
N GLU A 323 4.67 -8.75 0.99
CA GLU A 323 4.75 -9.23 2.37
C GLU A 323 5.59 -8.30 3.25
N ASP A 324 6.60 -7.63 2.68
CA ASP A 324 7.51 -6.79 3.46
C ASP A 324 6.78 -5.61 4.13
N HIS A 325 5.88 -4.96 3.39
CA HIS A 325 5.03 -3.87 3.91
C HIS A 325 3.91 -4.40 4.82
N ASP A 326 3.37 -5.58 4.50
CA ASP A 326 2.37 -6.25 5.35
C ASP A 326 2.95 -6.62 6.73
N ILE A 327 4.19 -7.14 6.79
CA ILE A 327 4.93 -7.40 8.03
C ILE A 327 5.16 -6.11 8.82
N HIS A 328 5.52 -5.04 8.13
CA HIS A 328 5.73 -3.73 8.74
C HIS A 328 4.47 -3.21 9.47
N HIS A 329 3.30 -3.28 8.84
CA HIS A 329 2.03 -2.90 9.48
C HIS A 329 1.70 -3.74 10.72
N ARG A 330 1.96 -5.05 10.65
CA ARG A 330 1.72 -6.01 11.74
C ARG A 330 2.57 -5.71 12.99
N HIS A 331 3.82 -5.31 12.83
CA HIS A 331 4.73 -5.04 13.94
C HIS A 331 4.48 -3.68 14.63
N GLY A 332 3.88 -2.71 13.93
CA GLY A 332 3.46 -1.44 14.52
C GLY A 332 4.63 -0.50 14.80
N TRP A 333 4.77 0.00 16.04
CA TRP A 333 5.66 1.13 16.33
C TRP A 333 7.15 0.74 16.43
N LYS A 334 7.67 0.48 17.65
CA LYS A 334 9.11 0.29 17.95
C LYS A 334 9.69 -1.10 17.65
N LYS A 335 8.87 -2.00 17.12
CA LYS A 335 9.28 -3.36 16.76
C LYS A 335 9.23 -3.58 15.25
N SER A 336 9.01 -2.51 14.49
CA SER A 336 8.88 -2.58 13.04
C SER A 336 10.23 -2.48 12.35
N GLY A 337 10.18 -2.59 11.04
CA GLY A 337 11.29 -2.52 10.10
C GLY A 337 10.71 -2.51 8.69
N ASN A 338 11.50 -2.81 7.66
CA ASN A 338 11.09 -2.68 6.26
C ASN A 338 10.50 -1.29 5.98
N TYR A 339 11.24 -0.24 6.29
CA TYR A 339 10.78 1.15 6.16
C TYR A 339 10.73 1.63 4.70
N GLY A 340 11.39 0.96 3.76
CA GLY A 340 11.29 1.28 2.33
C GLY A 340 9.91 0.94 1.73
N LYS A 341 9.50 1.71 0.71
CA LYS A 341 8.28 1.53 -0.08
C LYS A 341 8.53 1.08 -1.52
N GLN A 342 9.77 1.17 -2.02
CA GLN A 342 10.18 0.75 -3.36
C GLN A 342 11.32 -0.28 -3.33
N THR A 343 12.09 -0.38 -2.26
CA THR A 343 13.16 -1.37 -2.10
C THR A 343 13.43 -1.69 -0.62
N ARG A 344 14.10 -2.81 -0.34
CA ARG A 344 14.71 -3.12 0.96
C ARG A 344 16.18 -2.69 1.03
N LEU A 345 16.70 -1.95 0.04
CA LEU A 345 18.10 -1.53 -0.05
C LEU A 345 18.53 -0.78 1.21
N TRP A 346 17.77 0.24 1.60
CA TRP A 346 18.08 1.06 2.77
C TRP A 346 17.88 0.28 4.09
N ASP A 347 16.87 -0.59 4.15
CA ASP A 347 16.68 -1.49 5.27
C ASP A 347 17.85 -2.46 5.48
N ALA A 348 18.40 -3.00 4.39
CA ALA A 348 19.57 -3.86 4.43
C ALA A 348 20.81 -3.09 4.89
N LEU A 349 21.04 -1.88 4.32
CA LEU A 349 22.19 -1.05 4.65
C LEU A 349 22.20 -0.57 6.10
N PHE A 350 21.03 -0.28 6.67
CA PHE A 350 20.91 0.32 8.00
C PHE A 350 20.32 -0.63 9.06
N GLY A 351 20.24 -1.93 8.76
CA GLY A 351 19.92 -2.99 9.71
C GLY A 351 18.46 -3.04 10.18
N THR A 352 17.51 -2.59 9.37
CA THR A 352 16.06 -2.58 9.69
C THR A 352 15.25 -3.56 8.85
N MET A 353 15.95 -4.47 8.16
CA MET A 353 15.37 -5.46 7.27
C MET A 353 14.79 -6.65 8.02
N LEU A 354 13.47 -6.82 7.97
CA LEU A 354 12.77 -7.93 8.64
C LEU A 354 12.72 -9.19 7.75
N PRO A 355 12.78 -10.39 8.36
CA PRO A 355 12.62 -11.64 7.64
C PRO A 355 11.17 -11.80 7.15
N ARG A 356 11.01 -12.32 5.93
CA ARG A 356 9.72 -12.75 5.37
C ARG A 356 9.23 -14.00 6.11
N ILE A 357 7.91 -14.18 6.22
CA ILE A 357 7.30 -15.32 6.94
C ILE A 357 6.84 -16.37 5.93
N GLU A 358 6.03 -15.95 4.96
CA GLU A 358 5.46 -16.82 3.93
C GLU A 358 6.22 -16.67 2.61
N GLY A 359 6.56 -15.46 2.18
CA GLY A 359 7.29 -15.14 0.95
C GLY A 359 8.79 -15.39 1.02
N THR A 360 9.23 -16.42 1.73
CA THR A 360 10.65 -16.80 1.82
C THR A 360 11.13 -17.39 0.50
N LEU A 361 12.44 -17.30 0.21
CA LEU A 361 13.03 -17.87 -1.02
C LEU A 361 12.70 -19.35 -1.23
N ARG A 362 12.51 -20.12 -0.15
CA ARG A 362 12.19 -21.56 -0.21
C ARG A 362 10.72 -21.84 -0.47
N ASN A 363 9.86 -20.87 -0.19
CA ASN A 363 8.41 -21.04 -0.27
C ASN A 363 7.80 -20.33 -1.49
N ILE A 364 8.57 -19.51 -2.21
CA ILE A 364 8.16 -18.94 -3.49
C ILE A 364 8.14 -20.03 -4.55
N ASP A 365 6.98 -20.18 -5.21
CA ASP A 365 6.73 -21.13 -6.28
C ASP A 365 6.92 -20.45 -7.65
N TRP A 366 8.09 -20.65 -8.24
CA TRP A 366 8.45 -20.07 -9.54
C TRP A 366 7.75 -20.75 -10.73
N ASP A 367 7.20 -21.94 -10.53
CA ASP A 367 6.49 -22.69 -11.58
C ASP A 367 5.01 -22.27 -11.68
N ARG A 368 4.50 -21.58 -10.65
CA ARG A 368 3.13 -21.06 -10.58
C ARG A 368 3.09 -19.55 -10.81
N SER A 369 3.00 -19.15 -12.09
CA SER A 369 3.11 -17.75 -12.55
C SER A 369 1.85 -17.11 -13.13
#